data_AF-A0A951DGU3-F1
#
_entry.id   AF-A0A951DGU3-F1
#
_cell.length_a   1.000
_cell.length_b   1.000
_cell.length_c   1.000
_cell.angle_alpha   90.00
_cell.angle_beta   90.00
_cell.angle_gamma   90.00
#
_symmetry.space_group_name_H-M   'P 1'
#
loop_
_entity.id
_entity.type
_entity.pdbx_description
1 polymer ?
#
loop_
_entity_poly.entity_id
_entity_poly.type
_entity_poly.pdbx_seq_one_letter_code
_entity_poly.pdbx_strand_id
1 'polypeptide(L)'
;DRLFILLTSCPERRLAEYEKIPWWTFIGAAERSTDYQTLLGKGLTRSLVAVRAQEGSTRTVGYTLLQLLFGLLTYGGFDRLLNGPTNDVWLTPWVDYLRQRGVQFQSQTLITSFQVSESGIAGVTAETAGKPLQITADYYISAIPVEVMAVLADEQLTKFAPSLANLGKIRTAWMNGIQFYLAQDVPLEFGHSLYADSPWALTSISQRQFWREGSLAGFGDGRVGGILSVDVSDWQVPGILYGKPAMQCSADEIEKEVWQQIKVHLNVSGNQVLLDTNLLSWFMDPDISFPNPTSVTNLEPLMINTSGSLQFRPEAHTEISNLFLASDYVKTYTDVACMEAANEAARRAVNALLDRAGSSAPRAAVWPLAEPEFFRPLIEYDRLRFDLGLPHAPFAIPA
;
A
#
# COMPACT_ATOMS: atom_id res chain seq x y z
N ASP A 1 -16.26 9.43 -18.33
CA ASP A 1 -15.88 8.64 -19.52
C ASP A 1 -14.93 7.48 -19.22
N ARG A 2 -13.65 7.75 -18.88
CA ARG A 2 -12.63 6.69 -18.73
C ARG A 2 -12.93 5.64 -17.65
N LEU A 3 -13.44 6.07 -16.49
CA LEU A 3 -13.89 5.14 -15.45
C LEU A 3 -15.12 4.32 -15.87
N PHE A 4 -16.00 4.89 -16.69
CA PHE A 4 -17.16 4.16 -17.21
C PHE A 4 -16.73 3.07 -18.22
N ILE A 5 -15.74 3.36 -19.06
CA ILE A 5 -15.11 2.35 -19.92
C ILE A 5 -14.58 1.21 -19.07
N LEU A 6 -13.80 1.51 -18.02
CA LEU A 6 -13.29 0.48 -17.11
C LEU A 6 -14.43 -0.34 -16.49
N LEU A 7 -15.40 0.32 -15.88
CA LEU A 7 -16.56 -0.29 -15.24
C LEU A 7 -17.36 -1.22 -16.17
N THR A 8 -17.43 -0.89 -17.45
CA THR A 8 -18.18 -1.66 -18.44
C THR A 8 -17.29 -2.57 -19.30
N SER A 9 -15.99 -2.67 -18.99
CA SER A 9 -15.09 -3.61 -19.67
C SER A 9 -15.11 -4.97 -19.01
N CYS A 10 -15.01 -6.04 -19.80
CA CYS A 10 -14.95 -7.39 -19.24
C CYS A 10 -13.62 -7.64 -18.49
N PRO A 11 -13.60 -8.52 -17.46
CA PRO A 11 -12.38 -8.86 -16.73
C PRO A 11 -11.22 -9.31 -17.65
N GLU A 12 -11.54 -10.03 -18.73
CA GLU A 12 -10.58 -10.51 -19.72
C GLU A 12 -9.89 -9.36 -20.45
N ARG A 13 -10.64 -8.35 -20.90
CA ARG A 13 -10.07 -7.13 -21.52
C ARG A 13 -9.22 -6.36 -20.52
N ARG A 14 -9.73 -6.16 -19.30
CA ARG A 14 -8.99 -5.43 -18.25
C ARG A 14 -7.64 -6.08 -17.97
N LEU A 15 -7.57 -7.41 -17.97
CA LEU A 15 -6.32 -8.16 -17.80
C LEU A 15 -5.43 -8.12 -19.05
N ALA A 16 -6.02 -8.31 -20.24
CA ALA A 16 -5.24 -8.45 -21.47
C ALA A 16 -4.69 -7.12 -22.01
N GLU A 17 -5.43 -6.02 -21.81
CA GLU A 17 -5.14 -4.69 -22.33
C GLU A 17 -4.75 -3.73 -21.20
N TYR A 18 -5.64 -3.52 -20.22
CA TYR A 18 -5.49 -2.43 -19.24
C TYR A 18 -4.45 -2.70 -18.16
N GLU A 19 -4.12 -3.96 -17.88
CA GLU A 19 -2.97 -4.29 -17.05
C GLU A 19 -1.65 -3.79 -17.67
N LYS A 20 -1.58 -3.71 -19.00
CA LYS A 20 -0.32 -3.48 -19.74
C LYS A 20 -0.09 -2.02 -20.10
N ILE A 21 -1.02 -1.12 -19.77
CA ILE A 21 -0.90 0.31 -20.09
C ILE A 21 -0.91 1.17 -18.83
N PRO A 22 -0.07 2.22 -18.77
CA PRO A 22 -0.10 3.16 -17.66
C PRO A 22 -1.39 3.95 -17.57
N TRP A 23 -1.83 4.26 -16.35
CA TRP A 23 -3.01 5.07 -16.08
C TRP A 23 -2.99 6.42 -16.82
N TRP A 24 -1.84 7.09 -16.82
CA TRP A 24 -1.63 8.37 -17.51
C TRP A 24 -1.97 8.30 -19.00
N THR A 25 -1.58 7.20 -19.65
CA THR A 25 -1.87 6.95 -21.06
C THR A 25 -3.34 6.64 -21.26
N PHE A 26 -3.94 5.79 -20.42
CA PHE A 26 -5.35 5.42 -20.54
C PHE A 26 -6.28 6.63 -20.45
N ILE A 27 -6.04 7.55 -19.51
CA ILE A 27 -6.87 8.74 -19.35
C ILE A 27 -6.54 9.85 -20.37
N GLY A 28 -5.47 9.69 -21.16
CA GLY A 28 -5.00 10.68 -22.12
C GLY A 28 -4.48 11.95 -21.46
N ALA A 29 -3.86 11.83 -20.27
CA ALA A 29 -3.52 12.99 -19.43
C ALA A 29 -2.61 14.00 -20.12
N ALA A 30 -1.70 13.56 -21.00
CA ALA A 30 -0.78 14.44 -21.73
C ALA A 30 -1.48 15.49 -22.61
N GLU A 31 -2.70 15.19 -23.09
CA GLU A 31 -3.49 16.05 -23.97
C GLU A 31 -4.51 16.90 -23.19
N ARG A 32 -4.51 16.81 -21.86
CA ARG A 32 -5.45 17.51 -20.98
C ARG A 32 -4.78 18.69 -20.26
N SER A 33 -5.59 19.55 -19.67
CA SER A 33 -5.13 20.71 -18.91
C SER A 33 -4.20 20.34 -17.75
N THR A 34 -3.37 21.30 -17.33
CA THR A 34 -2.50 21.15 -16.16
C THR A 34 -3.30 20.78 -14.90
N ASP A 35 -4.49 21.34 -14.72
CA ASP A 35 -5.36 21.02 -13.58
C ASP A 35 -5.85 19.57 -13.63
N TYR A 36 -6.23 19.07 -14.82
CA TYR A 36 -6.61 17.67 -15.01
C TYR A 36 -5.44 16.74 -14.68
N GLN A 37 -4.25 17.07 -15.18
CA GLN A 37 -3.03 16.32 -14.91
C GLN A 37 -2.69 16.30 -13.41
N THR A 38 -2.88 17.43 -12.72
CA THR A 38 -2.56 17.58 -11.30
C THR A 38 -3.57 16.83 -10.43
N LEU A 39 -4.86 17.06 -10.61
CA LEU A 39 -5.90 16.49 -9.75
C LEU A 39 -6.20 15.02 -10.07
N LEU A 40 -6.51 14.72 -11.35
CA LEU A 40 -7.00 13.40 -11.76
C LEU A 40 -5.89 12.45 -12.25
N GLY A 41 -4.81 13.01 -12.81
CA GLY A 41 -3.63 12.25 -13.17
C GLY A 41 -2.81 11.89 -11.93
N LYS A 42 -2.16 12.90 -11.33
CA LYS A 42 -1.20 12.74 -10.23
C LYS A 42 -1.87 12.57 -8.88
N GLY A 43 -2.79 13.47 -8.51
CA GLY A 43 -3.40 13.52 -7.18
C GLY A 43 -4.08 12.21 -6.79
N LEU A 44 -4.99 11.71 -7.62
CA LEU A 44 -5.70 10.45 -7.36
C LEU A 44 -4.78 9.23 -7.28
N THR A 45 -3.78 9.11 -8.16
CA THR A 45 -2.90 7.94 -8.17
C THR A 45 -1.89 7.95 -7.03
N ARG A 46 -1.25 9.09 -6.77
CA ARG A 46 -0.25 9.20 -5.70
C ARG A 46 -0.89 9.02 -4.32
N SER A 47 -2.09 9.55 -4.11
CA SER A 47 -2.75 9.50 -2.79
C SER A 47 -3.36 8.14 -2.46
N LEU A 48 -3.79 7.36 -3.46
CA LEU A 48 -4.59 6.13 -3.22
C LEU A 48 -3.82 4.83 -3.45
N VAL A 49 -2.79 4.86 -4.30
CA VAL A 49 -2.06 3.63 -4.70
C VAL A 49 -0.54 3.81 -4.65
N ALA A 50 -0.04 4.94 -4.15
CA ALA A 50 1.39 5.26 -3.98
C ALA A 50 2.25 5.06 -5.25
N VAL A 51 1.64 5.03 -6.43
CA VAL A 51 2.33 4.85 -7.71
C VAL A 51 2.14 6.07 -8.60
N ARG A 52 3.20 6.43 -9.32
CA ARG A 52 3.12 7.47 -10.35
C ARG A 52 2.16 7.01 -11.46
N ALA A 53 1.24 7.87 -11.85
CA ALA A 53 0.29 7.62 -12.94
C ALA A 53 0.94 7.15 -14.25
N GLN A 54 2.19 7.57 -14.52
CA GLN A 54 2.96 7.21 -15.71
C GLN A 54 3.46 5.77 -15.69
N GLU A 55 3.43 5.10 -14.54
CA GLU A 55 3.97 3.75 -14.34
C GLU A 55 2.87 2.76 -13.91
N GLY A 56 1.92 3.22 -13.10
CA GLY A 56 0.87 2.41 -12.49
C GLY A 56 -0.06 1.75 -13.52
N SER A 57 -0.37 0.46 -13.30
CA SER A 57 -1.32 -0.31 -14.11
C SER A 57 -2.69 0.36 -14.13
N THR A 58 -3.25 0.56 -15.32
CA THR A 58 -4.62 1.09 -15.47
C THR A 58 -5.64 0.19 -14.80
N ARG A 59 -5.44 -1.13 -14.86
CA ARG A 59 -6.33 -2.11 -14.19
C ARG A 59 -6.33 -1.91 -12.68
N THR A 60 -5.16 -1.84 -12.05
CA THR A 60 -5.04 -1.66 -10.59
C THR A 60 -5.61 -0.32 -10.13
N VAL A 61 -5.19 0.78 -10.78
CA VAL A 61 -5.70 2.13 -10.47
C VAL A 61 -7.21 2.18 -10.66
N GLY A 62 -7.70 1.63 -11.76
CA GLY A 62 -9.12 1.54 -12.09
C GLY A 62 -9.93 0.78 -11.04
N TYR A 63 -9.49 -0.41 -10.64
CA TYR A 63 -10.15 -1.21 -9.61
C TYR A 63 -10.16 -0.54 -8.25
N THR A 64 -9.07 0.11 -7.88
CA THR A 64 -9.03 0.89 -6.64
C THR A 64 -10.07 2.01 -6.70
N LEU A 65 -10.09 2.81 -7.78
CA LEU A 65 -11.06 3.90 -7.94
C LEU A 65 -12.52 3.42 -8.00
N LEU A 66 -12.80 2.30 -8.66
CA LEU A 66 -14.16 1.73 -8.71
C LEU A 66 -14.62 1.24 -7.33
N GLN A 67 -13.76 0.54 -6.60
CA GLN A 67 -14.04 0.12 -5.21
C GLN A 67 -14.32 1.31 -4.31
N LEU A 68 -13.50 2.36 -4.42
CA LEU A 68 -13.68 3.59 -3.66
C LEU A 68 -14.99 4.30 -4.01
N LEU A 69 -15.33 4.38 -5.30
CA LEU A 69 -16.60 4.95 -5.77
C LEU A 69 -17.81 4.16 -5.25
N PHE A 70 -17.75 2.82 -5.27
CA PHE A 70 -18.82 2.00 -4.70
C PHE A 70 -18.89 2.13 -3.19
N GLY A 71 -17.76 2.33 -2.51
CA GLY A 71 -17.71 2.66 -1.09
C GLY A 71 -18.46 3.94 -0.73
N LEU A 72 -18.50 4.95 -1.61
CA LEU A 72 -19.34 6.15 -1.41
C LEU A 72 -20.84 5.84 -1.41
N LEU A 73 -21.24 4.72 -2.00
CA LEU A 73 -22.63 4.26 -2.06
C LEU A 73 -22.98 3.32 -0.90
N THR A 74 -22.01 2.90 -0.08
CA THR A 74 -22.27 2.01 1.06
C THR A 74 -22.60 2.80 2.34
N TYR A 75 -23.44 2.19 3.17
CA TYR A 75 -23.87 2.78 4.44
C TYR A 75 -22.74 2.66 5.48
N GLY A 76 -22.30 3.78 6.07
CA GLY A 76 -21.30 3.78 7.15
C GLY A 76 -19.99 4.51 6.88
N GLY A 77 -19.88 5.25 5.77
CA GLY A 77 -18.76 6.13 5.48
C GLY A 77 -17.61 5.47 4.71
N PHE A 78 -16.88 6.30 3.95
CA PHE A 78 -15.85 5.91 2.99
C PHE A 78 -14.42 5.94 3.56
N ASP A 79 -14.18 6.76 4.59
CA ASP A 79 -12.88 6.95 5.23
C ASP A 79 -13.01 6.70 6.73
N ARG A 80 -12.09 5.90 7.29
CA ARG A 80 -12.10 5.50 8.70
C ARG A 80 -10.68 5.42 9.22
N LEU A 81 -10.48 6.00 10.39
CA LEU A 81 -9.19 6.06 11.07
C LEU A 81 -9.28 5.43 12.46
N LEU A 82 -8.12 4.98 12.94
CA LEU A 82 -7.98 4.45 14.29
C LEU A 82 -8.22 5.57 15.31
N ASN A 83 -8.86 5.22 16.43
CA ASN A 83 -9.25 6.16 17.48
C ASN A 83 -8.20 6.34 18.59
N GLY A 84 -6.93 6.09 18.25
CA GLY A 84 -5.78 6.16 19.14
C GLY A 84 -4.50 5.69 18.41
N PRO A 85 -3.36 5.64 19.12
CA PRO A 85 -2.13 5.09 18.57
C PRO A 85 -2.32 3.65 18.09
N THR A 86 -1.77 3.32 16.92
CA THR A 86 -1.92 2.00 16.28
C THR A 86 -1.55 0.83 17.19
N ASN A 87 -0.51 1.00 18.02
CA ASN A 87 -0.12 0.00 19.01
C ASN A 87 -1.23 -0.28 20.02
N ASP A 88 -1.77 0.77 20.64
CA ASP A 88 -2.70 0.67 21.76
C ASP A 88 -4.07 0.13 21.35
N VAL A 89 -4.58 0.57 20.19
CA VAL A 89 -5.95 0.24 19.77
C VAL A 89 -6.03 -0.96 18.85
N TRP A 90 -4.90 -1.46 18.33
CA TRP A 90 -4.89 -2.57 17.40
C TRP A 90 -3.78 -3.60 17.65
N LEU A 91 -2.50 -3.24 17.55
CA LEU A 91 -1.42 -4.24 17.51
C LEU A 91 -1.25 -4.96 18.85
N THR A 92 -1.18 -4.24 19.96
CA THR A 92 -1.01 -4.85 21.30
C THR A 92 -2.21 -5.74 21.66
N PRO A 93 -3.47 -5.30 21.53
CA PRO A 93 -4.62 -6.18 21.76
C PRO A 93 -4.59 -7.44 20.90
N TRP A 94 -4.16 -7.33 19.64
CA TRP A 94 -4.09 -8.47 18.74
C TRP A 94 -2.98 -9.47 19.13
N VAL A 95 -1.79 -8.97 19.46
CA VAL A 95 -0.68 -9.79 19.96
C VAL A 95 -1.07 -10.52 21.24
N ASP A 96 -1.72 -9.82 22.18
CA ASP A 96 -2.16 -10.43 23.44
C ASP A 96 -3.22 -11.51 23.22
N TYR A 97 -4.18 -11.26 22.33
CA TYR A 97 -5.16 -12.27 21.92
C TYR A 97 -4.49 -13.51 21.33
N LEU A 98 -3.52 -13.34 20.42
CA LEU A 98 -2.80 -14.45 19.80
C LEU A 98 -1.96 -15.24 20.81
N ARG A 99 -1.29 -14.56 21.76
CA ARG A 99 -0.58 -15.21 22.87
C ARG A 99 -1.51 -16.05 23.74
N GLN A 100 -2.69 -15.54 24.07
CA GLN A 100 -3.71 -16.29 24.82
C GLN A 100 -4.21 -17.54 24.05
N ARG A 101 -4.10 -17.53 22.72
CA ARG A 101 -4.38 -18.69 21.86
C ARG A 101 -3.17 -19.61 21.64
N GLY A 102 -2.06 -19.37 22.32
CA GLY A 102 -0.87 -20.21 22.28
C GLY A 102 0.14 -19.87 21.18
N VAL A 103 -0.08 -18.78 20.42
CA VAL A 103 0.89 -18.32 19.42
C VAL A 103 2.19 -17.91 20.11
N GLN A 104 3.31 -18.43 19.61
CA GLN A 104 4.65 -18.09 20.07
C GLN A 104 5.24 -17.02 19.16
N PHE A 105 5.61 -15.88 19.72
CA PHE A 105 6.30 -14.81 19.01
C PHE A 105 7.79 -14.88 19.31
N GLN A 106 8.62 -14.93 18.25
CA GLN A 106 10.08 -14.92 18.35
C GLN A 106 10.61 -13.62 17.73
N SER A 107 11.00 -12.67 18.58
CA SER A 107 11.67 -11.43 18.13
C SER A 107 13.16 -11.65 17.92
N GLN A 108 13.87 -10.67 17.33
CA GLN A 108 15.33 -10.72 17.13
C GLN A 108 15.78 -12.00 16.40
N THR A 109 14.96 -12.45 15.46
CA THR A 109 15.18 -13.66 14.66
C THR A 109 15.11 -13.27 13.20
N LEU A 110 16.25 -13.25 12.53
CA LEU A 110 16.36 -12.92 11.11
C LEU A 110 16.34 -14.21 10.29
N ILE A 111 15.39 -14.36 9.37
CA ILE A 111 15.39 -15.49 8.43
C ILE A 111 16.42 -15.24 7.34
N THR A 112 17.26 -16.23 7.06
CA THR A 112 18.38 -16.10 6.10
C THR A 112 18.30 -17.07 4.91
N SER A 113 17.64 -18.21 5.02
CA SER A 113 17.41 -19.11 3.88
C SER A 113 16.31 -20.15 4.10
N PHE A 114 15.79 -20.68 2.99
CA PHE A 114 14.90 -21.83 2.96
C PHE A 114 15.67 -23.08 2.54
N GLN A 115 15.55 -24.17 3.30
CA GLN A 115 16.10 -25.47 2.91
C GLN A 115 14.98 -26.29 2.27
N VAL A 116 15.09 -26.52 0.97
CA VAL A 116 14.08 -27.25 0.19
C VAL A 116 14.59 -28.61 -0.27
N SER A 117 13.71 -29.60 -0.24
CA SER A 117 13.91 -30.94 -0.76
C SER A 117 12.73 -31.35 -1.66
N GLU A 118 12.78 -32.55 -2.24
CA GLU A 118 11.67 -33.08 -3.05
C GLU A 118 10.35 -33.22 -2.27
N SER A 119 10.42 -33.34 -0.93
CA SER A 119 9.23 -33.43 -0.08
C SER A 119 8.67 -32.05 0.34
N GLY A 120 9.37 -30.95 0.02
CA GLY A 120 9.00 -29.59 0.36
C GLY A 120 10.07 -28.84 1.16
N ILE A 121 9.67 -27.83 1.93
CA ILE A 121 10.57 -27.15 2.87
C ILE A 121 10.93 -28.11 4.01
N ALA A 122 12.20 -28.47 4.09
CA ALA A 122 12.79 -29.29 5.15
C ALA A 122 13.12 -28.47 6.39
N GLY A 123 13.35 -27.17 6.24
CA GLY A 123 13.58 -26.24 7.33
C GLY A 123 13.88 -24.84 6.85
N VAL A 124 13.92 -23.90 7.79
CA VAL A 124 14.28 -22.50 7.56
C VAL A 124 15.47 -22.14 8.44
N THR A 125 16.52 -21.60 7.82
CA THR A 125 17.68 -21.09 8.55
C THR A 125 17.37 -19.68 9.03
N ALA A 126 17.64 -19.43 10.31
CA ALA A 126 17.49 -18.14 10.93
C ALA A 126 18.74 -17.78 11.76
N GLU A 127 18.88 -16.52 12.13
CA GLU A 127 19.89 -16.04 13.06
C GLU A 127 19.24 -15.30 14.21
N THR A 128 19.66 -15.61 15.43
CA THR A 128 19.26 -14.87 16.64
C THR A 128 20.49 -14.52 17.46
N ALA A 129 20.65 -13.23 17.79
CA ALA A 129 21.84 -12.69 18.46
C ALA A 129 23.16 -13.15 17.82
N GLY A 130 23.20 -13.21 16.47
CA GLY A 130 24.37 -13.64 15.69
C GLY A 130 24.67 -15.15 15.72
N LYS A 131 23.75 -15.97 16.24
CA LYS A 131 23.87 -17.43 16.25
C LYS A 131 22.88 -18.06 15.28
N PRO A 132 23.31 -19.04 14.46
CA PRO A 132 22.40 -19.75 13.57
C PRO A 132 21.41 -20.61 14.37
N LEU A 133 20.18 -20.63 13.89
CA LEU A 133 19.05 -21.39 14.40
C LEU A 133 18.37 -22.09 13.22
N GLN A 134 18.04 -23.36 13.39
CA GLN A 134 17.22 -24.09 12.42
C GLN A 134 15.78 -24.15 12.92
N ILE A 135 14.85 -23.73 12.08
CA ILE A 135 13.41 -23.78 12.36
C ILE A 135 12.80 -24.89 11.49
N THR A 136 12.09 -25.82 12.12
CA THR A 136 11.36 -26.89 11.42
C THR A 136 9.89 -26.84 11.79
N ALA A 137 9.03 -27.07 10.79
CA ALA A 137 7.58 -27.14 10.91
C ALA A 137 7.02 -28.02 9.79
N ASP A 138 5.79 -28.51 9.98
CA ASP A 138 5.09 -29.26 8.94
C ASP A 138 4.66 -28.35 7.78
N TYR A 139 4.29 -27.11 8.10
CA TYR A 139 3.83 -26.08 7.16
C TYR A 139 4.48 -24.72 7.47
N TYR A 140 4.76 -23.95 6.42
CA TYR A 140 5.34 -22.61 6.50
C TYR A 140 4.45 -21.61 5.77
N ILE A 141 4.17 -20.47 6.42
CA ILE A 141 3.51 -19.32 5.80
C ILE A 141 4.51 -18.16 5.81
N SER A 142 4.91 -17.68 4.63
CA SER A 142 5.80 -16.54 4.46
C SER A 142 5.01 -15.25 4.31
N ALA A 143 5.20 -14.32 5.24
CA ALA A 143 4.69 -12.93 5.17
C ALA A 143 5.85 -11.93 4.98
N ILE A 144 6.93 -12.38 4.32
CA ILE A 144 8.13 -11.58 4.06
C ILE A 144 7.81 -10.59 2.92
N PRO A 145 8.28 -9.32 2.97
CA PRO A 145 8.05 -8.35 1.90
C PRO A 145 8.83 -8.71 0.62
N VAL A 146 8.41 -8.17 -0.53
CA VAL A 146 8.86 -8.66 -1.85
C VAL A 146 10.36 -8.53 -2.08
N GLU A 147 10.97 -7.42 -1.65
CA GLU A 147 12.38 -7.12 -1.81
C GLU A 147 13.27 -8.04 -0.98
N VAL A 148 12.77 -8.55 0.15
CA VAL A 148 13.46 -9.55 0.97
C VAL A 148 13.21 -10.95 0.42
N MET A 149 11.96 -11.30 0.09
CA MET A 149 11.63 -12.62 -0.43
C MET A 149 12.29 -12.88 -1.79
N ALA A 150 12.47 -11.86 -2.64
CA ALA A 150 13.19 -11.98 -3.90
C ALA A 150 14.66 -12.38 -3.70
N VAL A 151 15.28 -12.00 -2.57
CA VAL A 151 16.65 -12.42 -2.20
C VAL A 151 16.65 -13.83 -1.63
N LEU A 152 15.66 -14.18 -0.80
CA LEU A 152 15.54 -15.51 -0.20
C LEU A 152 15.08 -16.60 -1.19
N ALA A 153 14.44 -16.21 -2.29
CA ALA A 153 14.02 -17.10 -3.37
C ALA A 153 15.20 -17.43 -4.30
N ASP A 154 16.17 -18.17 -3.76
CA ASP A 154 17.35 -18.62 -4.50
C ASP A 154 17.03 -19.61 -5.63
N GLU A 155 18.06 -20.04 -6.37
CA GLU A 155 17.93 -20.99 -7.47
C GLU A 155 17.32 -22.32 -7.01
N GLN A 156 17.65 -22.78 -5.80
CA GLN A 156 17.14 -24.05 -5.29
C GLN A 156 15.64 -23.93 -4.98
N LEU A 157 15.21 -22.87 -4.29
CA LEU A 157 13.80 -22.64 -3.97
C LEU A 157 12.98 -22.45 -5.24
N THR A 158 13.46 -21.62 -6.18
CA THR A 158 12.73 -21.31 -7.43
C THR A 158 12.65 -22.49 -8.39
N LYS A 159 13.58 -23.45 -8.31
CA LYS A 159 13.47 -24.72 -9.04
C LYS A 159 12.23 -25.51 -8.61
N PHE A 160 11.89 -25.49 -7.32
CA PHE A 160 10.72 -26.20 -6.78
C PHE A 160 9.46 -25.33 -6.73
N ALA A 161 9.59 -24.01 -6.67
CA ALA A 161 8.50 -23.04 -6.77
C ALA A 161 8.78 -21.99 -7.85
N PRO A 162 8.61 -22.33 -9.15
CA PRO A 162 8.86 -21.40 -10.26
C PRO A 162 8.03 -20.11 -10.18
N SER A 163 6.90 -20.11 -9.47
CA SER A 163 6.10 -18.91 -9.23
C SER A 163 6.86 -17.79 -8.52
N LEU A 164 7.95 -18.11 -7.80
CA LEU A 164 8.78 -17.15 -7.07
C LEU A 164 9.92 -16.55 -7.92
N ALA A 165 10.22 -17.13 -9.08
CA ALA A 165 11.41 -16.79 -9.87
C ALA A 165 11.43 -15.35 -10.40
N ASN A 166 10.27 -14.70 -10.47
CA ASN A 166 10.14 -13.35 -11.02
C ASN A 166 9.86 -12.27 -9.97
N LEU A 167 9.92 -12.58 -8.67
CA LEU A 167 9.64 -11.58 -7.63
C LEU A 167 10.55 -10.34 -7.74
N GLY A 168 11.82 -10.50 -8.12
CA GLY A 168 12.74 -9.38 -8.35
C GLY A 168 12.38 -8.45 -9.52
N LYS A 169 11.35 -8.78 -10.32
CA LYS A 169 10.81 -7.89 -11.38
C LYS A 169 9.68 -7.01 -10.86
N ILE A 170 9.15 -7.28 -9.67
CA ILE A 170 8.18 -6.41 -8.99
C ILE A 170 8.96 -5.21 -8.45
N ARG A 171 8.43 -4.01 -8.69
CA ARG A 171 9.07 -2.77 -8.29
C ARG A 171 8.53 -2.28 -6.95
N THR A 172 9.38 -1.54 -6.25
CA THR A 172 9.02 -0.84 -5.02
C THR A 172 9.20 0.68 -5.21
N ALA A 173 8.57 1.45 -4.32
CA ALA A 173 8.69 2.90 -4.23
C ALA A 173 8.78 3.33 -2.75
N TRP A 174 9.10 4.60 -2.52
CA TRP A 174 9.20 5.16 -1.18
C TRP A 174 7.96 5.98 -0.88
N MET A 175 7.33 5.66 0.25
CA MET A 175 6.25 6.41 0.85
C MET A 175 6.42 6.24 2.35
N ASN A 176 6.80 7.32 3.04
CA ASN A 176 7.21 7.26 4.44
C ASN A 176 6.64 8.45 5.21
N GLY A 177 6.49 8.25 6.52
CA GLY A 177 5.81 9.20 7.39
C GLY A 177 6.73 10.21 8.07
N ILE A 178 6.21 11.41 8.32
CA ILE A 178 6.71 12.32 9.34
C ILE A 178 5.52 12.81 10.18
N GLN A 179 5.69 12.82 11.49
CA GLN A 179 4.70 13.32 12.44
C GLN A 179 5.14 14.67 12.99
N PHE A 180 4.23 15.63 13.04
CA PHE A 180 4.43 16.92 13.71
C PHE A 180 3.55 17.00 14.95
N TYR A 181 4.18 17.28 16.09
CA TYR A 181 3.52 17.44 17.39
C TYR A 181 3.30 18.92 17.66
N LEU A 182 2.05 19.30 17.92
CA LEU A 182 1.62 20.68 17.99
C LEU A 182 1.18 21.05 19.41
N ALA A 183 1.42 22.29 19.84
CA ALA A 183 1.02 22.79 21.16
C ALA A 183 -0.50 22.99 21.26
N GLN A 184 -1.10 23.48 20.18
CA GLN A 184 -2.54 23.62 19.99
C GLN A 184 -2.96 22.77 18.81
N ASP A 185 -4.14 22.17 18.92
CA ASP A 185 -4.69 21.39 17.83
C ASP A 185 -4.93 22.26 16.59
N VAL A 186 -4.66 21.70 15.43
CA VAL A 186 -4.97 22.32 14.14
C VAL A 186 -5.91 21.35 13.42
N PRO A 187 -7.23 21.45 13.67
CA PRO A 187 -8.19 20.62 12.96
C PRO A 187 -8.18 21.01 11.48
N LEU A 188 -8.07 20.02 10.62
CA LEU A 188 -8.20 20.15 9.17
C LEU A 188 -9.54 19.52 8.76
N GLU A 189 -9.66 19.15 7.49
CA GLU A 189 -10.76 18.31 7.03
C GLU A 189 -10.84 17.03 7.88
N PHE A 190 -12.06 16.58 8.17
CA PHE A 190 -12.30 15.34 8.91
C PHE A 190 -12.03 14.12 7.99
N GLY A 191 -10.75 13.89 7.69
CA GLY A 191 -10.25 12.81 6.86
C GLY A 191 -8.82 13.10 6.40
N HIS A 192 -8.46 12.54 5.25
CA HIS A 192 -7.18 12.79 4.61
C HIS A 192 -7.19 14.12 3.84
N SER A 193 -6.18 14.95 4.05
CA SER A 193 -5.92 16.16 3.26
C SER A 193 -4.87 15.87 2.19
N LEU A 194 -5.16 16.24 0.94
CA LEU A 194 -4.23 16.12 -0.19
C LEU A 194 -3.68 17.50 -0.56
N TYR A 195 -2.35 17.63 -0.56
CA TYR A 195 -1.64 18.81 -1.05
C TYR A 195 -1.31 18.62 -2.54
N ALA A 196 -2.31 18.83 -3.40
CA ALA A 196 -2.36 18.31 -4.77
C ALA A 196 -1.17 18.67 -5.67
N ASP A 197 -0.59 19.87 -5.50
CA ASP A 197 0.55 20.36 -6.27
C ASP A 197 1.85 20.46 -5.45
N SER A 198 1.86 19.91 -4.23
CA SER A 198 3.10 19.77 -3.45
C SER A 198 4.12 18.91 -4.24
N PRO A 199 5.36 19.39 -4.42
CA PRO A 199 6.37 18.63 -5.16
C PRO A 199 6.62 17.23 -4.59
N TRP A 200 6.54 17.09 -3.26
CA TRP A 200 6.75 15.83 -2.56
C TRP A 200 5.49 14.97 -2.40
N ALA A 201 4.39 15.36 -3.06
CA ALA A 201 3.11 14.66 -3.03
C ALA A 201 2.64 14.33 -1.62
N LEU A 202 2.54 15.38 -0.80
CA LEU A 202 2.18 15.27 0.60
C LEU A 202 0.69 14.96 0.76
N THR A 203 0.40 14.12 1.74
CA THR A 203 -0.93 13.93 2.33
C THR A 203 -0.81 14.06 3.83
N SER A 204 -1.89 14.45 4.52
CA SER A 204 -1.87 14.49 5.98
C SER A 204 -3.21 14.21 6.64
N ILE A 205 -3.14 13.88 7.92
CA ILE A 205 -4.29 13.69 8.81
C ILE A 205 -4.03 14.48 10.09
N SER A 206 -5.01 15.26 10.53
CA SER A 206 -5.01 15.83 11.88
C SER A 206 -5.63 14.82 12.84
N GLN A 207 -4.77 14.05 13.52
CA GLN A 207 -5.16 12.80 14.19
C GLN A 207 -6.07 13.01 15.40
N ARG A 208 -5.92 14.15 16.11
CA ARG A 208 -6.70 14.42 17.32
C ARG A 208 -8.21 14.38 17.07
N GLN A 209 -8.65 14.74 15.86
CA GLN A 209 -10.06 14.71 15.47
C GLN A 209 -10.68 13.29 15.59
N PHE A 210 -9.86 12.23 15.52
CA PHE A 210 -10.31 10.84 15.53
C PHE A 210 -10.12 10.14 16.87
N TRP A 211 -9.27 10.70 17.74
CA TRP A 211 -8.90 10.05 19.00
C TRP A 211 -9.89 10.37 20.10
N ARG A 212 -9.95 9.50 21.11
CA ARG A 212 -10.80 9.70 22.29
C ARG A 212 -10.39 10.99 23.02
N GLU A 213 -11.37 11.74 23.53
CA GLU A 213 -11.13 12.98 24.25
C GLU A 213 -10.15 12.77 25.42
N GLY A 214 -9.17 13.67 25.55
CA GLY A 214 -8.14 13.61 26.60
C GLY A 214 -6.99 12.61 26.35
N SER A 215 -7.01 11.85 25.26
CA SER A 215 -5.99 10.82 24.99
C SER A 215 -4.57 11.36 24.92
N LEU A 216 -4.36 12.60 24.49
CA LEU A 216 -3.03 13.19 24.30
C LEU A 216 -2.36 13.65 25.60
N ALA A 217 -3.14 13.95 26.65
CA ALA A 217 -2.60 14.51 27.90
C ALA A 217 -1.65 13.55 28.63
N GLY A 218 -1.76 12.24 28.37
CA GLY A 218 -0.90 11.21 28.95
C GLY A 218 0.41 10.95 28.19
N PHE A 219 0.65 11.60 27.05
CA PHE A 219 1.84 11.38 26.22
C PHE A 219 2.90 12.47 26.40
N GLY A 220 4.17 12.08 26.27
CA GLY A 220 5.31 12.98 26.35
C GLY A 220 5.35 13.77 27.67
N ASP A 221 5.45 15.08 27.58
CA ASP A 221 5.42 16.02 28.71
C ASP A 221 4.04 16.67 28.94
N GLY A 222 2.99 16.14 28.28
CA GLY A 222 1.61 16.62 28.39
C GLY A 222 1.32 17.92 27.65
N ARG A 223 2.27 18.48 26.88
CA ARG A 223 2.06 19.73 26.12
C ARG A 223 1.44 19.54 24.74
N VAL A 224 1.41 18.31 24.22
CA VAL A 224 0.90 18.02 22.88
C VAL A 224 -0.62 18.23 22.83
N GLY A 225 -1.02 19.28 22.12
CA GLY A 225 -2.40 19.59 21.82
C GLY A 225 -2.89 19.04 20.48
N GLY A 226 -2.01 18.67 19.56
CA GLY A 226 -2.41 18.09 18.26
C GLY A 226 -1.30 17.29 17.61
N ILE A 227 -1.66 16.42 16.67
CA ILE A 227 -0.71 15.64 15.87
C ILE A 227 -1.12 15.76 14.41
N LEU A 228 -0.22 16.30 13.60
CA LEU A 228 -0.36 16.28 12.15
C LEU A 228 0.54 15.16 11.61
N SER A 229 -0.08 14.07 11.17
CA SER A 229 0.61 12.92 10.55
C SER A 229 0.67 13.15 9.06
N VAL A 230 1.85 13.04 8.45
CA VAL A 230 2.08 13.38 7.05
C VAL A 230 2.79 12.24 6.34
N ASP A 231 2.34 11.89 5.14
CA ASP A 231 3.08 10.97 4.26
C ASP A 231 3.80 11.75 3.16
N VAL A 232 5.06 11.36 2.91
CA VAL A 232 5.89 11.86 1.81
C VAL A 232 5.94 10.79 0.72
N SER A 233 5.26 11.04 -0.40
CA SER A 233 5.06 10.03 -1.46
C SER A 233 5.92 10.24 -2.71
N ASP A 234 6.64 11.36 -2.84
CA ASP A 234 7.61 11.57 -3.92
C ASP A 234 8.96 12.02 -3.37
N TRP A 235 9.92 11.09 -3.38
CA TRP A 235 11.26 11.30 -2.85
C TRP A 235 12.27 11.79 -3.90
N GLN A 236 11.87 11.91 -5.16
CA GLN A 236 12.76 12.17 -6.31
C GLN A 236 12.63 13.58 -6.87
N VAL A 237 11.50 14.25 -6.65
CA VAL A 237 11.26 15.61 -7.14
C VAL A 237 11.90 16.64 -6.20
N PRO A 238 12.62 17.65 -6.72
CA PRO A 238 13.10 18.77 -5.93
C PRO A 238 11.99 19.49 -5.15
N GLY A 239 12.22 19.74 -3.86
CA GLY A 239 11.35 20.54 -3.00
C GLY A 239 11.40 22.05 -3.32
N ILE A 240 10.54 22.82 -2.66
CA ILE A 240 10.41 24.28 -2.82
C ILE A 240 11.39 25.09 -1.95
N LEU A 241 11.87 24.54 -0.82
CA LEU A 241 12.72 25.27 0.12
C LEU A 241 14.20 25.06 -0.19
N TYR A 242 14.63 23.81 -0.42
CA TYR A 242 16.03 23.48 -0.66
C TYR A 242 16.36 23.18 -2.12
N GLY A 243 15.36 23.00 -2.99
CA GLY A 243 15.59 22.62 -4.39
C GLY A 243 16.23 21.23 -4.54
N LYS A 244 16.10 20.37 -3.53
CA LYS A 244 16.64 19.00 -3.49
C LYS A 244 15.51 17.96 -3.40
N PRO A 245 15.68 16.78 -4.01
CA PRO A 245 14.85 15.62 -3.71
C PRO A 245 14.96 15.20 -2.24
N ALA A 246 13.89 14.67 -1.64
CA ALA A 246 13.91 14.23 -0.24
C ALA A 246 15.01 13.18 0.04
N MET A 247 15.29 12.29 -0.92
CA MET A 247 16.34 11.26 -0.79
C MET A 247 17.78 11.83 -0.73
N GLN A 248 17.95 13.13 -1.00
CA GLN A 248 19.22 13.86 -0.93
C GLN A 248 19.26 14.85 0.24
N CYS A 249 18.23 14.85 1.08
CA CYS A 249 18.11 15.73 2.25
C CYS A 249 18.51 14.99 3.53
N SER A 250 19.02 15.74 4.49
CA SER A 250 19.10 15.33 5.90
C SER A 250 17.71 15.32 6.55
N ALA A 251 17.57 14.68 7.71
CA ALA A 251 16.30 14.63 8.44
C ALA A 251 15.72 16.03 8.71
N ASP A 252 16.57 16.96 9.16
CA ASP A 252 16.21 18.37 9.41
C ASP A 252 15.79 19.11 8.13
N GLU A 253 16.42 18.81 6.98
CA GLU A 253 16.01 19.40 5.70
C GLU A 253 14.66 18.85 5.24
N ILE A 254 14.40 17.54 5.42
CA ILE A 254 13.10 16.95 5.08
C ILE A 254 12.01 17.55 5.95
N GLU A 255 12.22 17.64 7.27
CA GLU A 255 11.25 18.23 8.18
C GLU A 255 10.84 19.64 7.77
N LYS A 256 11.82 20.55 7.58
CA LYS A 256 11.56 21.95 7.20
C LYS A 256 10.88 22.06 5.85
N GLU A 257 11.24 21.21 4.90
CA GLU A 257 10.66 21.20 3.57
C GLU A 257 9.21 20.69 3.58
N VAL A 258 8.92 19.60 4.30
CA VAL A 258 7.55 19.11 4.49
C VAL A 258 6.70 20.18 5.17
N TRP A 259 7.20 20.74 6.27
CA TRP A 259 6.49 21.79 7.02
C TRP A 259 6.19 23.00 6.15
N GLN A 260 7.17 23.45 5.36
CA GLN A 260 7.00 24.60 4.46
C GLN A 260 6.03 24.30 3.31
N GLN A 261 6.07 23.12 2.71
CA GLN A 261 5.13 22.72 1.67
C GLN A 261 3.70 22.71 2.22
N ILE A 262 3.46 22.17 3.42
CA ILE A 262 2.13 22.21 4.06
C ILE A 262 1.69 23.65 4.33
N LYS A 263 2.55 24.50 4.89
CA LYS A 263 2.23 25.91 5.17
C LYS A 263 1.79 26.67 3.92
N VAL A 264 2.44 26.45 2.77
CA VAL A 264 2.06 27.11 1.51
C VAL A 264 0.63 26.75 1.07
N HIS A 265 0.17 25.54 1.38
CA HIS A 265 -1.17 25.08 1.01
C HIS A 265 -2.24 25.47 2.05
N LEU A 266 -1.89 25.52 3.35
CA LEU A 266 -2.85 25.82 4.41
C LEU A 266 -2.96 27.32 4.73
N ASN A 267 -1.87 28.08 4.62
CA ASN A 267 -1.84 29.50 4.94
C ASN A 267 -2.15 30.36 3.71
N VAL A 268 -3.35 30.20 3.17
CA VAL A 268 -3.81 30.88 1.94
C VAL A 268 -4.77 32.04 2.24
N SER A 269 -4.88 32.99 1.31
CA SER A 269 -5.81 34.13 1.40
C SER A 269 -5.72 34.95 2.70
N GLY A 270 -4.51 35.07 3.27
CA GLY A 270 -4.26 35.80 4.51
C GLY A 270 -4.63 35.05 5.79
N ASN A 271 -5.15 33.82 5.70
CA ASN A 271 -5.36 32.96 6.86
C ASN A 271 -4.03 32.30 7.29
N GLN A 272 -3.81 32.19 8.59
CA GLN A 272 -2.65 31.52 9.17
C GLN A 272 -3.12 30.33 10.00
N VAL A 273 -3.25 29.19 9.35
CA VAL A 273 -3.69 27.91 9.96
C VAL A 273 -2.53 27.25 10.70
N LEU A 274 -1.33 27.28 10.11
CA LEU A 274 -0.16 26.57 10.60
C LEU A 274 1.00 27.56 10.89
N LEU A 275 1.44 27.60 12.15
CA LEU A 275 2.43 28.56 12.65
C LEU A 275 3.66 27.84 13.22
N ASP A 276 4.85 28.39 12.98
CA ASP A 276 6.11 27.81 13.49
C ASP A 276 6.15 27.80 15.03
N THR A 277 5.51 28.76 15.67
CA THR A 277 5.39 28.83 17.14
C THR A 277 4.48 27.74 17.73
N ASN A 278 3.67 27.08 16.90
CA ASN A 278 2.81 25.98 17.34
C ASN A 278 3.50 24.61 17.27
N LEU A 279 4.63 24.51 16.55
CA LEU A 279 5.38 23.27 16.41
C LEU A 279 6.20 23.00 17.69
N LEU A 280 5.91 21.90 18.38
CA LEU A 280 6.67 21.46 19.57
C LEU A 280 7.83 20.56 19.20
N SER A 281 7.59 19.59 18.33
CA SER A 281 8.57 18.59 17.92
C SER A 281 8.07 17.83 16.68
N TRP A 282 8.91 16.97 16.14
CA TRP A 282 8.60 16.12 15.01
C TRP A 282 9.25 14.74 15.20
N PHE A 283 8.74 13.76 14.48
CA PHE A 283 9.29 12.40 14.46
C PHE A 283 9.25 11.87 13.03
N MET A 284 10.42 11.51 12.50
CA MET A 284 10.56 10.87 11.20
C MET A 284 10.42 9.36 11.35
N ASP A 285 9.83 8.73 10.35
CA ASP A 285 9.86 7.29 10.18
C ASP A 285 11.29 6.73 10.36
N PRO A 286 11.51 5.82 11.35
CA PRO A 286 12.83 5.28 11.66
C PRO A 286 13.41 4.42 10.53
N ASP A 287 12.60 3.97 9.57
CA ASP A 287 13.07 3.20 8.42
C ASP A 287 13.75 4.07 7.36
N ILE A 288 13.66 5.39 7.50
CA ILE A 288 14.50 6.33 6.77
C ILE A 288 15.84 6.49 7.50
N SER A 289 16.85 5.78 7.00
CA SER A 289 18.23 5.86 7.49
C SER A 289 19.02 6.94 6.74
N PHE A 290 19.50 7.93 7.49
CA PHE A 290 20.33 9.03 6.98
C PHE A 290 21.82 8.62 6.93
N PRO A 291 22.63 9.24 6.05
CA PRO A 291 23.52 8.53 5.14
C PRO A 291 24.53 7.58 5.79
N ASN A 292 24.65 6.40 5.17
CA ASN A 292 25.79 5.51 5.26
C ASN A 292 26.08 4.87 3.88
N PRO A 293 27.09 5.31 3.09
CA PRO A 293 27.97 6.46 3.24
C PRO A 293 27.67 7.66 2.31
N THR A 294 26.68 7.58 1.41
CA THR A 294 26.47 8.61 0.35
C THR A 294 25.03 9.11 0.16
N SER A 295 24.00 8.38 0.59
CA SER A 295 22.59 8.79 0.45
C SER A 295 21.70 8.26 1.56
N VAL A 296 20.48 8.82 1.67
CA VAL A 296 19.40 8.27 2.49
C VAL A 296 19.04 6.87 1.98
N THR A 297 18.66 5.96 2.88
CA THR A 297 18.18 4.60 2.58
C THR A 297 16.84 4.39 3.25
N ASN A 298 15.88 3.79 2.54
CA ASN A 298 14.63 3.30 3.10
C ASN A 298 14.74 1.80 3.33
N LEU A 299 14.54 1.37 4.57
CA LEU A 299 14.62 -0.04 4.98
C LEU A 299 13.35 -0.83 4.64
N GLU A 300 12.21 -0.17 4.51
CA GLU A 300 10.90 -0.78 4.26
C GLU A 300 10.20 -0.12 3.05
N PRO A 301 10.69 -0.36 1.82
CA PRO A 301 10.07 0.21 0.62
C PRO A 301 8.73 -0.49 0.32
N LEU A 302 7.79 0.26 -0.24
CA LEU A 302 6.44 -0.22 -0.54
C LEU A 302 6.37 -0.87 -1.93
N MET A 303 5.74 -2.04 -2.06
CA MET A 303 5.44 -2.63 -3.37
C MET A 303 4.50 -1.74 -4.20
N ILE A 304 4.82 -1.56 -5.49
CA ILE A 304 3.96 -0.83 -6.43
C ILE A 304 3.52 -1.68 -7.62
N ASN A 305 2.24 -1.54 -7.99
CA ASN A 305 1.67 -2.22 -9.15
C ASN A 305 1.91 -1.43 -10.44
N THR A 306 3.08 -1.63 -11.04
CA THR A 306 3.39 -1.07 -12.36
C THR A 306 2.70 -1.83 -13.48
N SER A 307 2.53 -1.19 -14.63
CA SER A 307 1.93 -1.81 -15.82
C SER A 307 2.63 -3.12 -16.19
N GLY A 308 1.87 -4.20 -16.30
CA GLY A 308 2.35 -5.54 -16.65
C GLY A 308 2.97 -6.32 -15.49
N SER A 309 3.00 -5.79 -14.26
CA SER A 309 3.64 -6.45 -13.12
C SER A 309 2.82 -7.61 -12.54
N LEU A 310 1.51 -7.67 -12.79
CA LEU A 310 0.65 -8.74 -12.26
C LEU A 310 1.11 -10.15 -12.64
N GLN A 311 1.78 -10.31 -13.80
CA GLN A 311 2.29 -11.60 -14.24
C GLN A 311 3.42 -12.15 -13.33
N PHE A 312 4.11 -11.28 -12.60
CA PHE A 312 5.19 -11.65 -11.68
C PHE A 312 4.70 -11.96 -10.27
N ARG A 313 3.41 -11.70 -9.99
CA ARG A 313 2.78 -11.92 -8.70
C ARG A 313 2.27 -13.36 -8.59
N PRO A 314 2.65 -14.13 -7.56
CA PRO A 314 2.19 -15.49 -7.34
C PRO A 314 0.78 -15.53 -6.72
N GLU A 315 0.18 -16.71 -6.73
CA GLU A 315 -0.96 -17.04 -5.85
C GLU A 315 -0.47 -17.26 -4.40
N ALA A 316 -1.39 -17.37 -3.44
CA ALA A 316 -1.03 -17.63 -2.03
C ALA A 316 -0.46 -19.04 -1.79
N HIS A 317 -0.75 -19.99 -2.68
CA HIS A 317 -0.13 -21.31 -2.68
C HIS A 317 1.05 -21.33 -3.65
N THR A 318 2.05 -22.13 -3.33
CA THR A 318 3.19 -22.40 -4.22
C THR A 318 3.16 -23.84 -4.71
N GLU A 319 4.03 -24.17 -5.66
CA GLU A 319 4.27 -25.54 -6.09
C GLU A 319 4.96 -26.37 -4.99
N ILE A 320 5.60 -25.72 -4.01
CA ILE A 320 6.11 -26.37 -2.81
C ILE A 320 4.96 -26.60 -1.84
N SER A 321 4.67 -27.87 -1.62
CA SER A 321 3.40 -28.28 -1.04
C SER A 321 3.18 -27.88 0.43
N ASN A 322 4.21 -27.44 1.14
CA ASN A 322 4.13 -26.96 2.51
C ASN A 322 4.62 -25.51 2.69
N LEU A 323 4.71 -24.74 1.60
CA LEU A 323 5.04 -23.31 1.63
C LEU A 323 3.89 -22.49 1.03
N PHE A 324 3.38 -21.56 1.83
CA PHE A 324 2.31 -20.61 1.45
C PHE A 324 2.79 -19.17 1.63
N LEU A 325 2.12 -18.23 0.96
CA LEU A 325 2.50 -16.82 0.90
C LEU A 325 1.34 -15.94 1.41
N ALA A 326 1.64 -15.02 2.31
CA ALA A 326 0.70 -14.09 2.94
C ALA A 326 1.28 -12.67 2.95
N SER A 327 1.69 -12.18 1.76
CA SER A 327 2.37 -10.89 1.59
C SER A 327 1.67 -10.04 0.51
N ASP A 328 2.04 -8.76 0.41
CA ASP A 328 1.41 -7.77 -0.48
C ASP A 328 1.56 -8.09 -1.98
N TYR A 329 2.63 -8.77 -2.36
CA TYR A 329 2.88 -9.22 -3.73
C TYR A 329 2.02 -10.41 -4.15
N VAL A 330 1.31 -11.06 -3.23
CA VAL A 330 0.35 -12.14 -3.57
C VAL A 330 -0.83 -11.56 -4.34
N LYS A 331 -1.34 -12.29 -5.33
CA LYS A 331 -2.56 -11.91 -6.07
C LYS A 331 -3.78 -11.91 -5.15
N THR A 332 -4.41 -10.75 -5.05
CA THR A 332 -5.62 -10.51 -4.25
C THR A 332 -6.66 -9.75 -5.08
N TYR A 333 -7.90 -9.70 -4.61
CA TYR A 333 -8.94 -8.89 -5.23
C TYR A 333 -8.76 -7.41 -4.94
N THR A 334 -8.27 -7.06 -3.74
CA THR A 334 -7.95 -5.67 -3.38
C THR A 334 -6.89 -5.06 -4.30
N ASP A 335 -5.88 -5.85 -4.69
CA ASP A 335 -4.90 -5.51 -5.73
C ASP A 335 -4.11 -4.19 -5.54
N VAL A 336 -3.92 -3.76 -4.30
CA VAL A 336 -3.04 -2.64 -3.93
C VAL A 336 -2.32 -2.99 -2.63
N ALA A 337 -1.10 -2.49 -2.43
CA ALA A 337 -0.39 -2.66 -1.17
C ALA A 337 -1.15 -1.90 -0.06
N CYS A 338 -1.91 -2.64 0.75
CA CYS A 338 -2.64 -2.12 1.89
C CYS A 338 -2.97 -3.23 2.89
N MET A 339 -3.47 -2.84 4.07
CA MET A 339 -3.76 -3.78 5.16
C MET A 339 -4.87 -4.78 4.80
N GLU A 340 -5.85 -4.40 3.98
CA GLU A 340 -6.89 -5.33 3.50
C GLU A 340 -6.32 -6.38 2.53
N ALA A 341 -5.43 -5.98 1.62
CA ALA A 341 -4.76 -6.91 0.71
C ALA A 341 -3.88 -7.90 1.49
N ALA A 342 -3.14 -7.43 2.50
CA ALA A 342 -2.37 -8.29 3.39
C ALA A 342 -3.27 -9.28 4.15
N ASN A 343 -4.42 -8.82 4.64
CA ASN A 343 -5.41 -9.70 5.28
C ASN A 343 -5.97 -10.73 4.30
N GLU A 344 -6.34 -10.33 3.07
CA GLU A 344 -6.83 -11.23 2.04
C GLU A 344 -5.78 -12.29 1.66
N ALA A 345 -4.51 -11.90 1.50
CA ALA A 345 -3.41 -12.82 1.23
C ALA A 345 -3.28 -13.87 2.35
N ALA A 346 -3.37 -13.45 3.62
CA ALA A 346 -3.37 -14.38 4.76
C ALA A 346 -4.56 -15.33 4.75
N ARG A 347 -5.78 -14.84 4.46
CA ARG A 347 -6.99 -15.68 4.34
C ARG A 347 -6.81 -16.74 3.25
N ARG A 348 -6.25 -16.36 2.10
CA ARG A 348 -5.96 -17.27 0.98
C ARG A 348 -4.89 -18.30 1.37
N ALA A 349 -3.82 -17.89 2.04
CA ALA A 349 -2.75 -18.78 2.50
C ALA A 349 -3.29 -19.83 3.48
N VAL A 350 -4.11 -19.40 4.45
CA VAL A 350 -4.75 -20.31 5.42
C VAL A 350 -5.71 -21.26 4.74
N ASN A 351 -6.52 -20.81 3.77
CA ASN A 351 -7.39 -21.70 3.00
C ASN A 351 -6.59 -22.77 2.24
N ALA A 352 -5.52 -22.36 1.56
CA ALA A 352 -4.64 -23.29 0.86
C ALA A 352 -3.98 -24.31 1.82
N LEU A 353 -3.57 -23.86 3.01
CA LEU A 353 -3.05 -24.74 4.07
C LEU A 353 -4.12 -25.74 4.51
N LEU A 354 -5.34 -25.28 4.81
CA LEU A 354 -6.43 -26.16 5.24
C LEU A 354 -6.76 -27.23 4.19
N ASP A 355 -6.78 -26.85 2.91
CA ASP A 355 -7.02 -27.79 1.82
C ASP A 355 -5.87 -28.80 1.70
N ARG A 356 -4.62 -28.33 1.83
CA ARG A 356 -3.44 -29.21 1.81
C ARG A 356 -3.40 -30.17 2.99
N ALA A 357 -3.81 -29.73 4.16
CA ALA A 357 -3.90 -30.55 5.37
C ALA A 357 -5.12 -31.49 5.37
N GLY A 358 -6.00 -31.43 4.36
CA GLY A 358 -7.24 -32.20 4.34
C GLY A 358 -8.21 -31.82 5.46
N SER A 359 -8.12 -30.58 5.94
CA SER A 359 -8.91 -30.10 7.08
C SER A 359 -10.37 -29.81 6.67
N SER A 360 -11.30 -30.22 7.54
CA SER A 360 -12.72 -29.91 7.40
C SER A 360 -13.10 -28.56 8.01
N ALA A 361 -12.14 -27.78 8.52
CA ALA A 361 -12.41 -26.45 9.07
C ALA A 361 -13.05 -25.52 8.01
N PRO A 362 -13.91 -24.58 8.44
CA PRO A 362 -14.49 -23.60 7.51
C PRO A 362 -13.38 -22.74 6.90
N ARG A 363 -13.53 -22.41 5.62
CA ARG A 363 -12.59 -21.56 4.89
C ARG A 363 -12.84 -20.11 5.28
N ALA A 364 -11.76 -19.34 5.38
CA ALA A 364 -11.83 -17.90 5.51
C ALA A 364 -12.48 -17.31 4.25
N ALA A 365 -13.42 -16.38 4.44
CA ALA A 365 -14.06 -15.70 3.33
C ALA A 365 -13.07 -14.79 2.59
N VAL A 366 -13.27 -14.68 1.27
CA VAL A 366 -12.59 -13.72 0.40
C VAL A 366 -13.66 -13.00 -0.41
N TRP A 367 -13.45 -11.71 -0.68
CA TRP A 367 -14.47 -10.85 -1.28
C TRP A 367 -13.97 -10.26 -2.59
N PRO A 368 -14.39 -10.83 -3.74
CA PRO A 368 -14.16 -10.20 -5.03
C PRO A 368 -14.84 -8.83 -5.13
N LEU A 369 -14.32 -7.98 -6.01
CA LEU A 369 -15.03 -6.77 -6.42
C LEU A 369 -16.37 -7.16 -7.05
N ALA A 370 -17.46 -6.76 -6.40
CA ALA A 370 -18.81 -6.92 -6.92
C ALA A 370 -19.26 -5.63 -7.62
N GLU A 371 -19.55 -5.75 -8.91
CA GLU A 371 -20.08 -4.64 -9.70
C GLU A 371 -21.61 -4.65 -9.66
N PRO A 372 -22.28 -3.48 -9.69
CA PRO A 372 -23.73 -3.46 -9.72
C PRO A 372 -24.30 -4.24 -10.93
N GLU A 373 -25.25 -5.14 -10.67
CA GLU A 373 -25.83 -6.05 -11.68
C GLU A 373 -26.38 -5.34 -12.92
N PHE A 374 -26.80 -4.08 -12.81
CA PHE A 374 -27.30 -3.30 -13.94
C PHE A 374 -26.22 -2.97 -14.99
N PHE A 375 -24.93 -3.05 -14.65
CA PHE A 375 -23.82 -2.92 -15.62
C PHE A 375 -23.51 -4.24 -16.35
N ARG A 376 -23.98 -5.39 -15.85
CA ARG A 376 -23.69 -6.70 -16.43
C ARG A 376 -23.96 -6.79 -17.93
N PRO A 377 -25.08 -6.29 -18.49
CA PRO A 377 -25.30 -6.33 -19.94
C PRO A 377 -24.22 -5.62 -20.76
N LEU A 378 -23.67 -4.51 -20.24
CA LEU A 378 -22.61 -3.75 -20.92
C LEU A 378 -21.27 -4.49 -20.85
N ILE A 379 -20.99 -5.14 -19.72
CA ILE A 379 -19.80 -5.97 -19.52
C ILE A 379 -19.82 -7.20 -20.45
N GLU A 380 -20.97 -7.89 -20.56
CA GLU A 380 -21.15 -9.01 -21.48
C GLU A 380 -21.03 -8.59 -22.95
N TYR A 381 -21.56 -7.41 -23.29
CA TYR A 381 -21.39 -6.85 -24.62
C TYR A 381 -19.92 -6.54 -24.94
N ASP A 382 -19.17 -5.99 -23.99
CA ASP A 382 -17.73 -5.80 -24.16
C ASP A 382 -16.98 -7.14 -24.30
N ARG A 383 -17.37 -8.18 -23.54
CA ARG A 383 -16.78 -9.53 -23.69
C ARG A 383 -16.93 -10.05 -25.11
N LEU A 384 -18.14 -9.99 -25.67
CA LEU A 384 -18.37 -10.40 -27.07
C LEU A 384 -17.47 -9.60 -28.04
N ARG A 385 -17.33 -8.29 -27.83
CA ARG A 385 -16.45 -7.45 -28.66
C ARG A 385 -14.99 -7.85 -28.51
N PHE A 386 -14.54 -8.11 -27.29
CA PHE A 386 -13.18 -8.54 -26.99
C PHE A 386 -12.85 -9.87 -27.67
N ASP A 387 -13.76 -10.85 -27.61
CA ASP A 387 -13.63 -12.14 -28.28
C ASP A 387 -13.57 -12.01 -29.81
N LEU A 388 -14.21 -10.97 -30.36
CA LEU A 388 -14.15 -10.62 -31.78
C LEU A 388 -12.94 -9.73 -32.15
N GLY A 389 -12.05 -9.41 -31.21
CA GLY A 389 -10.89 -8.54 -31.42
C GLY A 389 -11.25 -7.06 -31.66
N LEU A 390 -12.47 -6.64 -31.28
CA LEU A 390 -12.95 -5.27 -31.41
C LEU A 390 -12.61 -4.44 -30.16
N PRO A 391 -12.43 -3.11 -30.29
CA PRO A 391 -12.24 -2.24 -29.14
C PRO A 391 -13.52 -2.14 -28.29
N HIS A 392 -13.38 -1.73 -27.03
CA HIS A 392 -14.51 -1.37 -26.16
C HIS A 392 -15.42 -0.34 -26.86
N ALA A 393 -16.74 -0.47 -26.69
CA ALA A 393 -17.69 0.36 -27.40
C ALA A 393 -17.75 1.79 -26.82
N PRO A 394 -17.74 2.84 -27.66
CA PRO A 394 -18.00 4.19 -27.18
C PRO A 394 -19.48 4.30 -26.79
N PHE A 395 -19.78 4.20 -25.50
CA PHE A 395 -21.12 4.53 -25.00
C PHE A 395 -21.23 6.04 -24.89
N ALA A 396 -22.01 6.66 -25.77
CA ALA A 396 -22.54 7.98 -25.51
C ALA A 396 -23.52 7.84 -24.35
N ILE A 397 -23.17 8.35 -23.17
CA ILE A 397 -24.16 8.56 -22.11
C ILE A 397 -25.13 9.60 -22.68
N PRO A 398 -26.43 9.29 -22.85
CA PRO A 398 -27.40 10.31 -23.22
C PRO A 398 -27.32 11.44 -22.19
N ALA A 399 -27.11 12.65 -22.67
CA ALA A 399 -26.95 13.85 -21.85
C ALA A 399 -28.17 14.14 -20.97
#